data_AF-A0A7X2MG10-F1
#
_entry.id   AF-A0A7X2MG10-F1
#
_cell.length_a   1.000
_cell.length_b   1.000
_cell.length_c   1.000
_cell.angle_alpha   90.00
_cell.angle_beta   90.00
_cell.angle_gamma   90.00
#
_symmetry.space_group_name_H-M   'P 1'
#
loop_
_entity.id
_entity.type
_entity.pdbx_description
1 polymer ?
#
loop_
_entity_poly.entity_id
_entity_poly.type
_entity_poly.pdbx_seq_one_letter_code
_entity_poly.pdbx_strand_id
1 'polypeptide(L)'
;MLVSKEVTTKNGAFYDQTKYNAKTVNLIPIKKDKPTNIYGGYKGKVSSYMMLVKIQKKKEIIYKFVGVPRLWTDELDRLNDTDEKKALLKKIAKASLSKAEQNFEVILDKVYYGQLIIDGGQKYTLGSSEYKYNAMQLHLSERALKILAKEKIKDAKVTDKELVDVYEEILSVVNKHFELYDISKFRQKLNEGLELFKELPIYNVYESNKIKQVGKFEVLNRILIGLHANAMRTDLKVLGIKVNLGQMQVKGGIKLSPDAKLIYQSPTGIFSRAVRVKDLG
;
A
#
# COMPACT_ATOMS: atom_id res chain seq x y z
N MET A 1 -2.43 -15.34 -16.56
CA MET A 1 -3.67 -15.18 -15.77
C MET A 1 -4.01 -13.70 -15.70
N LEU A 2 -5.23 -13.32 -16.07
CA LEU A 2 -5.72 -11.95 -15.92
C LEU A 2 -6.30 -11.79 -14.51
N VAL A 3 -5.81 -10.81 -13.75
CA VAL A 3 -6.30 -10.51 -12.40
C VAL A 3 -6.72 -9.04 -12.36
N SER A 4 -7.99 -8.80 -12.06
CA SER A 4 -8.55 -7.48 -11.80
C SER A 4 -8.88 -7.35 -10.31
N LYS A 5 -8.96 -6.12 -9.82
CA LYS A 5 -9.39 -5.81 -8.45
C LYS A 5 -10.47 -4.74 -8.50
N GLU A 6 -11.55 -4.97 -7.78
CA GLU A 6 -12.62 -3.99 -7.63
C GLU A 6 -12.08 -2.70 -7.00
N VAL A 7 -12.54 -1.56 -7.52
CA VAL A 7 -12.25 -0.24 -6.98
C VAL A 7 -13.42 0.24 -6.14
N THR A 8 -13.15 0.87 -5.00
CA THR A 8 -14.20 1.19 -4.01
C THR A 8 -14.04 2.57 -3.39
N THR A 9 -15.12 3.06 -2.77
CA THR A 9 -15.08 4.15 -1.79
C THR A 9 -15.36 3.63 -0.39
N LYS A 10 -15.00 4.40 0.63
CA LYS A 10 -15.40 4.14 2.01
C LYS A 10 -16.54 5.07 2.39
N ASN A 11 -17.69 4.51 2.74
CA ASN A 11 -18.90 5.28 3.05
C ASN A 11 -19.32 5.18 4.53
N GLY A 12 -18.58 4.43 5.36
CA GLY A 12 -18.85 4.21 6.78
C GLY A 12 -18.46 5.39 7.69
N ALA A 13 -17.78 5.08 8.80
CA ALA A 13 -17.44 6.05 9.84
C ALA A 13 -16.53 7.20 9.36
N PHE A 14 -16.64 8.35 10.01
CA PHE A 14 -15.80 9.52 9.75
C PHE A 14 -14.40 9.40 10.37
N TYR A 15 -14.33 8.77 11.55
CA TYR A 15 -13.16 8.71 12.43
C TYR A 15 -13.11 7.35 13.14
N ASP A 16 -11.99 7.05 13.80
CA ASP A 16 -11.93 5.99 14.80
C ASP A 16 -12.85 6.36 15.97
N GLN A 17 -13.60 5.38 16.49
CA GLN A 17 -14.63 5.62 17.52
C GLN A 17 -14.03 5.84 18.92
N THR A 18 -12.76 5.51 19.12
CA THR A 18 -12.06 5.71 20.40
C THR A 18 -11.91 7.19 20.71
N LYS A 19 -12.46 7.62 21.85
CA LYS A 19 -12.22 8.95 22.40
C LYS A 19 -10.89 8.97 23.15
N TYR A 20 -9.99 9.85 22.74
CA TYR A 20 -8.71 10.09 23.39
C TYR A 20 -8.80 11.26 24.37
N ASN A 21 -7.94 11.26 25.38
CA ASN A 21 -7.84 12.32 26.36
C ASN A 21 -7.17 13.59 25.79
N ALA A 22 -7.31 14.71 26.49
CA ALA A 22 -6.81 16.02 26.08
C ALA A 22 -5.29 16.14 25.94
N LYS A 23 -4.52 15.22 26.53
CA LYS A 23 -3.05 15.19 26.40
C LYS A 23 -2.59 14.67 25.04
N THR A 24 -3.50 14.08 24.27
CA THR A 24 -3.18 13.51 22.97
C THR A 24 -3.14 14.60 21.90
N VAL A 25 -2.09 14.61 21.08
CA VAL A 25 -1.92 15.59 19.99
C VAL A 25 -2.74 15.23 18.74
N ASN A 26 -3.07 16.25 17.94
CA ASN A 26 -3.76 16.13 16.64
C ASN A 26 -5.13 15.45 16.73
N LEU A 27 -5.94 15.88 17.68
CA LEU A 27 -7.30 15.38 17.88
C LEU A 27 -8.32 16.12 17.03
N ILE A 28 -9.40 15.43 16.74
CA ILE A 28 -10.60 15.97 16.09
C ILE A 28 -11.61 16.28 17.21
N PRO A 29 -12.11 17.52 17.33
CA PRO A 29 -13.06 17.90 18.36
C PRO A 29 -14.32 17.02 18.32
N ILE A 30 -14.87 16.71 19.50
CA ILE A 30 -16.10 15.92 19.65
C ILE A 30 -17.31 16.72 19.13
N LYS A 31 -17.30 18.02 19.39
CA LYS A 31 -18.28 19.01 18.93
C LYS A 31 -17.57 20.34 18.70
N LYS A 32 -18.22 21.25 17.96
CA LYS A 32 -17.68 22.58 17.62
C LYS A 32 -17.31 23.41 18.87
N ASP A 33 -18.07 23.27 19.95
CA ASP A 33 -17.93 23.96 21.23
C ASP A 33 -17.08 23.20 22.27
N LYS A 34 -16.51 22.04 21.89
CA LYS A 34 -15.71 21.20 22.79
C LYS A 34 -14.26 21.14 22.32
N PRO A 35 -13.42 22.11 22.72
CA PRO A 35 -12.03 22.16 22.29
C PRO A 35 -11.24 20.97 22.85
N THR A 36 -10.29 20.47 22.05
CA THR A 36 -9.61 19.20 22.30
C THR A 36 -8.65 19.23 23.48
N ASN A 37 -8.13 20.41 23.82
CA ASN A 37 -7.24 20.63 24.98
C ASN A 37 -7.95 20.50 26.33
N ILE A 38 -9.29 20.50 26.36
CA ILE A 38 -10.09 20.29 27.58
C ILE A 38 -10.79 18.94 27.50
N TYR A 39 -11.46 18.65 26.38
CA TYR A 39 -12.38 17.52 26.28
C TYR A 39 -11.81 16.29 25.57
N GLY A 40 -10.58 16.38 25.08
CA GLY A 40 -10.03 15.37 24.19
C GLY A 40 -10.76 15.32 22.84
N GLY A 41 -10.75 14.16 22.19
CA GLY A 41 -11.31 14.06 20.83
C GLY A 41 -11.02 12.74 20.14
N TYR A 42 -11.34 12.69 18.84
CA TYR A 42 -11.17 11.51 18.00
C TYR A 42 -9.87 11.56 17.18
N LYS A 43 -9.48 10.42 16.62
CA LYS A 43 -8.38 10.25 15.66
C LYS A 43 -8.82 9.41 14.46
N GLY A 44 -7.89 9.12 13.56
CA GLY A 44 -8.12 8.19 12.46
C GLY A 44 -9.11 8.72 11.43
N LYS A 45 -8.87 9.95 10.93
CA LYS A 45 -9.70 10.52 9.87
C LYS A 45 -9.79 9.56 8.68
N VAL A 46 -11.00 9.11 8.39
CA VAL A 46 -11.29 8.22 7.27
C VAL A 46 -11.46 9.08 6.02
N SER A 47 -10.70 8.75 4.98
CA SER A 47 -10.97 9.27 3.64
C SER A 47 -11.96 8.35 2.93
N SER A 48 -12.92 8.93 2.22
CA SER A 48 -13.89 8.15 1.44
C SER A 48 -13.29 7.72 0.10
N TYR A 49 -12.51 8.60 -0.52
CA TYR A 49 -11.77 8.35 -1.75
C TYR A 49 -10.57 9.33 -1.80
N MET A 50 -9.82 9.33 -2.89
CA MET A 50 -8.68 10.24 -3.12
C MET A 50 -9.01 11.22 -4.24
N MET A 51 -8.44 12.42 -4.22
CA MET A 51 -8.34 13.30 -5.37
C MET A 51 -6.88 13.38 -5.83
N LEU A 52 -6.66 13.68 -7.11
CA LEU A 52 -5.34 13.92 -7.66
C LEU A 52 -5.15 15.43 -7.85
N VAL A 53 -4.06 15.97 -7.29
CA VAL A 53 -3.69 17.37 -7.45
C VAL A 53 -2.39 17.51 -8.23
N LYS A 54 -2.32 18.55 -9.07
CA LYS A 54 -1.12 19.02 -9.76
C LYS A 54 -0.56 20.20 -8.98
N ILE A 55 0.61 20.03 -8.40
CA ILE A 55 1.29 21.02 -7.57
C ILE A 55 2.42 21.64 -8.38
N GLN A 56 2.41 22.96 -8.50
CA GLN A 56 3.48 23.72 -9.15
C GLN A 56 4.49 24.17 -8.10
N LYS A 57 5.69 23.60 -8.15
CA LYS A 57 6.84 24.09 -7.38
C LYS A 57 7.79 24.87 -8.29
N LYS A 58 8.69 25.64 -7.67
CA LYS A 58 9.63 26.53 -8.38
C LYS A 58 10.39 25.89 -9.54
N LYS A 59 10.69 24.59 -9.48
CA LYS A 59 11.49 23.87 -10.51
C LYS A 59 10.88 22.55 -10.97
N GLU A 60 9.71 22.18 -10.46
CA GLU A 60 9.11 20.87 -10.75
C GLU A 60 7.59 20.92 -10.64
N ILE A 61 6.92 20.10 -11.44
CA ILE A 61 5.50 19.80 -11.32
C ILE A 61 5.39 18.45 -10.62
N ILE A 62 4.59 18.39 -9.56
CA ILE A 62 4.34 17.17 -8.80
C ILE A 62 2.86 16.83 -8.88
N TYR A 63 2.55 15.58 -9.19
CA TYR A 63 1.20 15.05 -9.07
C TYR A 63 1.10 14.27 -7.77
N LYS A 64 0.07 14.53 -6.96
CA LYS A 64 -0.03 13.96 -5.61
C LYS A 64 -1.45 13.57 -5.27
N PHE A 65 -1.63 12.41 -4.65
CA PHE A 65 -2.93 12.04 -4.10
C PHE A 65 -3.19 12.73 -2.77
N VAL A 66 -4.42 13.22 -2.61
CA VAL A 66 -4.93 13.77 -1.35
C VAL A 66 -6.21 13.01 -0.98
N GLY A 67 -6.33 12.55 0.26
CA GLY A 67 -7.55 11.91 0.73
C GLY A 67 -8.68 12.92 0.88
N VAL A 68 -9.86 12.61 0.34
CA VAL A 68 -11.09 13.38 0.60
C VAL A 68 -11.76 12.78 1.84
N PRO A 69 -11.82 13.53 2.96
CA PRO A 69 -12.40 13.01 4.20
C PRO A 69 -13.87 12.65 4.00
N ARG A 70 -14.29 11.51 4.57
CA ARG A 70 -15.69 11.06 4.51
C ARG A 70 -16.68 12.10 5.03
N LEU A 71 -16.26 12.93 6.00
CA LEU A 71 -17.06 14.04 6.54
C LEU A 71 -17.63 14.97 5.45
N TRP A 72 -16.88 15.20 4.37
CA TRP A 72 -17.25 16.18 3.35
C TRP A 72 -17.98 15.56 2.15
N THR A 73 -18.08 14.23 2.05
CA THR A 73 -18.57 13.62 0.81
C THR A 73 -20.05 13.79 0.58
N ASP A 74 -20.88 13.78 1.64
CA ASP A 74 -22.33 14.01 1.46
C ASP A 74 -22.62 15.43 0.99
N GLU A 75 -21.79 16.40 1.39
CA GLU A 75 -21.86 17.78 0.89
C GLU A 75 -21.41 17.83 -0.58
N LEU A 76 -20.26 17.24 -0.90
CA LEU A 76 -19.74 17.16 -2.28
C LEU A 76 -20.70 16.45 -3.26
N ASP A 77 -21.45 15.47 -2.79
CA ASP A 77 -22.43 14.74 -3.62
C ASP A 77 -23.74 15.53 -3.81
N ARG A 78 -24.08 16.45 -2.88
CA ARG A 78 -25.24 17.36 -3.02
C ARG A 78 -24.96 18.59 -3.89
N LEU A 79 -23.71 18.99 -4.01
CA LEU A 79 -23.32 20.14 -4.82
C LEU A 79 -23.44 19.81 -6.32
N ASN A 80 -24.52 20.31 -6.93
CA ASN A 80 -24.74 20.24 -8.38
C ASN A 80 -23.97 21.32 -9.15
N ASP A 81 -23.67 22.44 -8.50
CA ASP A 81 -22.84 23.51 -9.06
C ASP A 81 -21.37 23.07 -9.10
N THR A 82 -20.79 23.12 -10.31
CA THR A 82 -19.42 22.69 -10.55
C THR A 82 -18.40 23.61 -9.86
N ASP A 83 -18.68 24.90 -9.70
CA ASP A 83 -17.75 25.86 -9.12
C ASP A 83 -17.74 25.79 -7.59
N GLU A 84 -18.91 25.63 -6.95
CA GLU A 84 -18.99 25.40 -5.49
C GLU A 84 -18.28 24.09 -5.11
N LYS A 85 -18.50 23.03 -5.88
CA LYS A 85 -17.83 21.75 -5.68
C LYS A 85 -16.31 21.88 -5.84
N LYS A 86 -15.83 22.56 -6.88
CA LYS A 86 -14.40 22.85 -7.08
C LYS A 86 -13.82 23.66 -5.93
N ALA A 87 -14.54 24.65 -5.42
CA ALA A 87 -14.11 25.47 -4.29
C ALA A 87 -13.96 24.63 -3.01
N LEU A 88 -14.91 23.72 -2.73
CA LEU A 88 -14.85 22.82 -1.59
C LEU A 88 -13.70 21.81 -1.72
N LEU A 89 -13.50 21.21 -2.90
CA LEU A 89 -12.36 20.31 -3.16
C LEU A 89 -11.01 21.03 -2.97
N LYS A 90 -10.87 22.25 -3.49
CA LYS A 90 -9.68 23.09 -3.27
C LYS A 90 -9.46 23.36 -1.77
N LYS A 91 -10.51 23.66 -1.00
CA LYS A 91 -10.42 23.86 0.45
C LYS A 91 -9.93 22.59 1.17
N ILE A 92 -10.46 21.42 0.81
CA ILE A 92 -10.06 20.12 1.38
C ILE A 92 -8.60 19.81 1.04
N ALA A 93 -8.19 20.03 -0.21
CA ALA A 93 -6.81 19.85 -0.64
C ALA A 93 -5.85 20.77 0.12
N LYS A 94 -6.19 22.06 0.21
CA LYS A 94 -5.39 23.08 0.91
C LYS A 94 -5.11 22.70 2.37
N ALA A 95 -6.09 22.14 3.06
CA ALA A 95 -5.97 21.71 4.45
C ALA A 95 -5.09 20.45 4.64
N SER A 96 -4.88 19.67 3.57
CA SER A 96 -4.10 18.43 3.61
C SER A 96 -2.68 18.59 3.06
N LEU A 97 -2.45 19.61 2.23
CA LEU A 97 -1.17 19.92 1.61
C LEU A 97 -0.28 20.74 2.55
N SER A 98 1.04 20.58 2.41
CA SER A 98 1.99 21.37 3.18
C SER A 98 2.02 22.84 2.72
N LYS A 99 2.62 23.73 3.53
CA LYS A 99 2.79 25.16 3.16
C LYS A 99 3.55 25.36 1.84
N ALA A 100 4.44 24.43 1.49
CA ALA A 100 5.22 24.47 0.25
C ALA A 100 4.46 23.92 -0.97
N GLU A 101 3.24 23.41 -0.79
CA GLU A 101 2.42 22.75 -1.82
C GLU A 101 1.12 23.53 -2.08
N GLN A 102 1.07 24.81 -1.72
CA GLN A 102 -0.17 25.62 -1.77
C GLN A 102 -0.49 26.16 -3.17
N ASN A 103 0.47 26.15 -4.11
CA ASN A 103 0.20 26.41 -5.51
C ASN A 103 -0.16 25.09 -6.20
N PHE A 104 -1.47 24.82 -6.32
CA PHE A 104 -1.96 23.56 -6.86
C PHE A 104 -3.30 23.71 -7.61
N GLU A 105 -3.59 22.71 -8.41
CA GLU A 105 -4.86 22.49 -9.10
C GLU A 105 -5.38 21.08 -8.81
N VAL A 106 -6.69 20.91 -8.70
CA VAL A 106 -7.33 19.59 -8.62
C VAL A 106 -7.58 19.13 -10.06
N ILE A 107 -6.93 18.04 -10.48
CA ILE A 107 -7.02 17.52 -11.85
C ILE A 107 -7.90 16.27 -11.96
N LEU A 108 -8.08 15.54 -10.84
CA LEU A 108 -9.13 14.53 -10.73
C LEU A 108 -9.80 14.65 -9.38
N ASP A 109 -11.11 14.90 -9.42
CA ASP A 109 -11.92 15.09 -8.22
C ASP A 109 -12.12 13.79 -7.45
N LYS A 110 -12.14 12.64 -8.13
CA LYS A 110 -12.47 11.34 -7.53
C LYS A 110 -11.63 10.20 -8.12
N VAL A 111 -10.81 9.61 -7.27
CA VAL A 111 -9.94 8.45 -7.51
C VAL A 111 -10.20 7.43 -6.42
N TYR A 112 -10.58 6.22 -6.82
CA TYR A 112 -11.03 5.17 -5.91
C TYR A 112 -9.87 4.47 -5.19
N TYR A 113 -10.19 3.85 -4.06
CA TYR A 113 -9.31 2.82 -3.49
C TYR A 113 -9.21 1.65 -4.48
N GLY A 114 -8.04 1.01 -4.52
CA GLY A 114 -7.79 -0.08 -5.46
C GLY A 114 -7.42 0.37 -6.86
N GLN A 115 -7.49 1.68 -7.18
CA GLN A 115 -7.12 2.19 -8.50
C GLN A 115 -5.72 1.69 -8.92
N LEU A 116 -5.65 0.99 -10.05
CA LEU A 116 -4.40 0.46 -10.59
C LEU A 116 -3.59 1.60 -11.21
N ILE A 117 -2.30 1.65 -10.85
CA ILE A 117 -1.34 2.66 -11.29
C ILE A 117 -0.08 1.96 -11.77
N ILE A 118 0.46 2.45 -12.88
CA ILE A 118 1.78 2.10 -13.39
C ILE A 118 2.63 3.36 -13.43
N ASP A 119 3.74 3.39 -12.72
CA ASP A 119 4.66 4.52 -12.67
C ASP A 119 6.11 4.02 -12.71
N GLY A 120 6.81 4.24 -13.83
CA GLY A 120 8.05 3.53 -14.14
C GLY A 120 7.84 2.02 -14.15
N GLY A 121 8.74 1.25 -13.54
CA GLY A 121 8.57 -0.20 -13.35
C GLY A 121 7.71 -0.58 -12.13
N GLN A 122 7.09 0.38 -11.44
CA GLN A 122 6.18 0.08 -10.34
C GLN A 122 4.76 -0.15 -10.84
N LYS A 123 4.17 -1.30 -10.51
CA LYS A 123 2.75 -1.60 -10.73
C LYS A 123 2.06 -1.88 -9.39
N TYR A 124 1.11 -1.01 -9.01
CA TYR A 124 0.48 -1.05 -7.70
C TYR A 124 -0.98 -0.59 -7.74
N THR A 125 -1.76 -0.99 -6.74
CA THR A 125 -3.08 -0.41 -6.48
C THR A 125 -3.00 0.62 -5.37
N LEU A 126 -3.84 1.65 -5.47
CA LEU A 126 -3.89 2.74 -4.49
C LEU A 126 -4.62 2.29 -3.21
N GLY A 127 -3.86 2.08 -2.13
CA GLY A 127 -4.40 1.68 -0.82
C GLY A 127 -4.88 2.84 0.04
N SER A 128 -4.27 4.02 -0.14
CA SER A 128 -4.72 5.34 0.36
C SER A 128 -3.90 6.42 -0.34
N SER A 129 -4.00 7.68 0.09
CA SER A 129 -3.07 8.74 -0.34
C SER A 129 -1.61 8.50 0.07
N GLU A 130 -1.34 7.53 0.96
CA GLU A 130 0.00 7.23 1.48
C GLU A 130 0.42 5.75 1.33
N TYR A 131 -0.52 4.86 1.04
CA TYR A 131 -0.25 3.43 0.93
C TYR A 131 -0.39 2.94 -0.51
N LYS A 132 0.66 2.28 -1.00
CA LYS A 132 0.63 1.46 -2.22
C LYS A 132 0.37 0.00 -1.83
N TYR A 133 -0.29 -0.76 -2.68
CA TYR A 133 -0.42 -2.21 -2.55
C TYR A 133 0.10 -2.90 -3.80
N ASN A 134 0.83 -4.00 -3.64
CA ASN A 134 1.40 -4.70 -4.78
C ASN A 134 0.28 -5.16 -5.73
N ALA A 135 0.53 -5.02 -7.04
CA ALA A 135 -0.35 -5.46 -8.11
C ALA A 135 0.37 -6.35 -9.14
N MET A 136 1.55 -6.86 -8.79
CA MET A 136 2.29 -7.84 -9.56
C MET A 136 2.17 -9.22 -8.91
N GLN A 137 1.89 -10.23 -9.73
CA GLN A 137 1.86 -11.63 -9.29
C GLN A 137 3.27 -12.20 -9.34
N LEU A 138 3.65 -12.94 -8.31
CA LEU A 138 4.89 -13.72 -8.31
C LEU A 138 4.66 -15.00 -9.11
N HIS A 139 5.46 -15.21 -10.15
CA HIS A 139 5.45 -16.44 -10.92
C HIS A 139 6.74 -17.22 -10.61
N LEU A 140 6.56 -18.45 -10.16
CA LEU A 140 7.63 -19.39 -9.86
C LEU A 140 7.51 -20.61 -10.78
N SER A 141 8.62 -21.33 -10.91
CA SER A 141 8.72 -22.58 -11.63
C SER A 141 7.82 -23.64 -10.99
N GLU A 142 7.34 -24.58 -11.82
CA GLU A 142 6.56 -25.72 -11.32
C GLU A 142 7.35 -26.52 -10.27
N ARG A 143 8.68 -26.60 -10.42
CA ARG A 143 9.58 -27.21 -9.44
C ARG A 143 9.50 -26.51 -8.09
N ALA A 144 9.64 -25.18 -8.05
CA ALA A 144 9.56 -24.41 -6.82
C ALA A 144 8.18 -24.57 -6.14
N LEU A 145 7.11 -24.52 -6.93
CA LEU A 145 5.75 -24.74 -6.42
C LEU A 145 5.57 -26.14 -5.83
N LYS A 146 6.10 -27.18 -6.48
CA LYS A 146 6.08 -28.55 -5.94
C LYS A 146 6.86 -28.67 -4.64
N ILE A 147 8.03 -28.04 -4.53
CA ILE A 147 8.83 -28.01 -3.30
C ILE A 147 8.06 -27.35 -2.16
N LEU A 148 7.48 -26.17 -2.41
CA LEU A 148 6.66 -25.45 -1.42
C LEU A 148 5.46 -26.28 -0.95
N ALA A 149 4.79 -26.99 -1.88
CA ALA A 149 3.64 -27.84 -1.56
C ALA A 149 3.98 -29.02 -0.63
N LYS A 150 5.24 -29.47 -0.58
CA LYS A 150 5.69 -30.57 0.30
C LYS A 150 5.50 -30.26 1.78
N GLU A 151 5.46 -28.99 2.19
CA GLU A 151 5.21 -28.58 3.59
C GLU A 151 3.95 -29.24 4.18
N LYS A 152 2.91 -29.41 3.34
CA LYS A 152 1.60 -29.93 3.76
C LYS A 152 1.48 -31.44 3.62
N ILE A 153 2.49 -32.11 3.07
CA ILE A 153 2.45 -33.54 2.78
C ILE A 153 3.23 -34.26 3.89
N LYS A 154 2.52 -35.10 4.64
CA LYS A 154 3.14 -35.92 5.69
C LYS A 154 4.23 -36.81 5.08
N ASP A 155 5.37 -36.88 5.75
CA ASP A 155 6.53 -37.71 5.37
C ASP A 155 7.23 -37.31 4.04
N ALA A 156 6.85 -36.19 3.43
CA ALA A 156 7.53 -35.69 2.23
C ALA A 156 8.97 -35.28 2.56
N LYS A 157 9.92 -35.88 1.84
CA LYS A 157 11.33 -35.52 1.95
C LYS A 157 11.60 -34.23 1.18
N VAL A 158 12.18 -33.27 1.88
CA VAL A 158 12.68 -32.01 1.34
C VAL A 158 14.07 -31.77 1.91
N THR A 159 14.95 -31.32 1.03
CA THR A 159 16.33 -31.00 1.38
C THR A 159 16.48 -29.52 1.66
N ASP A 160 17.51 -29.20 2.43
CA ASP A 160 17.89 -27.82 2.70
C ASP A 160 18.12 -27.01 1.42
N LYS A 161 18.89 -27.61 0.50
CA LYS A 161 19.21 -27.05 -0.81
C LYS A 161 17.97 -26.73 -1.64
N GLU A 162 16.96 -27.61 -1.65
CA GLU A 162 15.71 -27.34 -2.38
C GLU A 162 15.02 -26.05 -1.90
N LEU A 163 15.03 -25.76 -0.60
CA LEU A 163 14.41 -24.54 -0.07
C LEU A 163 15.25 -23.29 -0.32
N VAL A 164 16.57 -23.43 -0.31
CA VAL A 164 17.49 -22.35 -0.70
C VAL A 164 17.32 -22.02 -2.19
N ASP A 165 17.25 -23.03 -3.07
CA ASP A 165 16.99 -22.85 -4.50
C ASP A 165 15.66 -22.08 -4.73
N VAL A 166 14.60 -22.40 -3.96
CA VAL A 166 13.32 -21.66 -4.03
C VAL A 166 13.48 -20.21 -3.61
N TYR A 167 14.22 -19.93 -2.53
CA TYR A 167 14.48 -18.57 -2.08
C TYR A 167 15.23 -17.77 -3.17
N GLU A 168 16.27 -18.36 -3.75
CA GLU A 168 17.07 -17.72 -4.81
C GLU A 168 16.25 -17.46 -6.08
N GLU A 169 15.35 -18.38 -6.44
CA GLU A 169 14.40 -18.17 -7.54
C GLU A 169 13.47 -16.98 -7.25
N ILE A 170 12.92 -16.90 -6.03
CA ILE A 170 12.12 -15.74 -5.60
C ILE A 170 12.92 -14.45 -5.72
N LEU A 171 14.17 -14.42 -5.24
CA LEU A 171 15.04 -13.24 -5.35
C LEU A 171 15.26 -12.83 -6.81
N SER A 172 15.52 -13.79 -7.69
CA SER A 172 15.71 -13.52 -9.12
C SER A 172 14.49 -12.81 -9.72
N VAL A 173 13.28 -13.30 -9.44
CA VAL A 173 12.03 -12.69 -9.93
C VAL A 173 11.80 -11.31 -9.28
N VAL A 174 12.01 -11.19 -7.97
CA VAL A 174 11.83 -9.93 -7.21
C VAL A 174 12.79 -8.85 -7.71
N ASN A 175 14.06 -9.19 -7.86
CA ASN A 175 15.08 -8.25 -8.33
C ASN A 175 14.79 -7.77 -9.76
N LYS A 176 14.26 -8.65 -10.62
CA LYS A 176 13.96 -8.31 -12.01
C LYS A 176 12.67 -7.51 -12.19
N HIS A 177 11.63 -7.77 -11.39
CA HIS A 177 10.28 -7.28 -11.69
C HIS A 177 9.62 -6.44 -10.60
N PHE A 178 10.06 -6.52 -9.34
CA PHE A 178 9.33 -5.96 -8.20
C PHE A 178 9.91 -4.62 -7.72
N GLU A 179 10.06 -3.63 -8.61
CA GLU A 179 10.62 -2.30 -8.26
C GLU A 179 9.86 -1.58 -7.13
N LEU A 180 8.57 -1.89 -6.94
CA LEU A 180 7.80 -1.37 -5.80
C LEU A 180 8.45 -1.70 -4.45
N TYR A 181 9.16 -2.83 -4.36
CA TYR A 181 9.81 -3.33 -3.16
C TYR A 181 11.16 -2.64 -2.85
N ASP A 182 11.53 -1.58 -3.57
CA ASP A 182 12.59 -0.67 -3.12
C ASP A 182 12.12 0.22 -1.97
N ILE A 183 10.81 0.38 -1.80
CA ILE A 183 10.25 1.02 -0.61
C ILE A 183 10.77 0.28 0.63
N SER A 184 11.25 1.04 1.61
CA SER A 184 11.88 0.50 2.82
C SER A 184 13.10 -0.43 2.57
N LYS A 185 13.66 -0.41 1.36
CA LYS A 185 14.77 -1.25 0.89
C LYS A 185 14.45 -2.76 0.96
N PHE A 186 13.21 -3.18 0.71
CA PHE A 186 12.86 -4.60 0.85
C PHE A 186 13.63 -5.51 -0.10
N ARG A 187 13.81 -5.14 -1.39
CA ARG A 187 14.61 -5.95 -2.32
C ARG A 187 16.02 -6.18 -1.80
N GLN A 188 16.73 -5.10 -1.46
CA GLN A 188 18.08 -5.17 -0.88
C GLN A 188 18.11 -6.08 0.35
N LYS A 189 17.21 -5.87 1.31
CA LYS A 189 17.17 -6.64 2.56
C LYS A 189 16.82 -8.11 2.38
N LEU A 190 16.00 -8.45 1.39
CA LEU A 190 15.72 -9.84 1.04
C LEU A 190 16.96 -10.55 0.50
N ASN A 191 17.80 -9.84 -0.28
CA ASN A 191 19.08 -10.37 -0.74
C ASN A 191 20.05 -10.56 0.43
N GLU A 192 20.20 -9.54 1.30
CA GLU A 192 21.03 -9.63 2.51
C GLU A 192 20.56 -10.74 3.47
N GLY A 193 19.24 -10.98 3.52
CA GLY A 193 18.64 -12.02 4.35
C GLY A 193 18.89 -13.46 3.88
N LEU A 194 19.43 -13.69 2.68
CA LEU A 194 19.69 -15.04 2.17
C LEU A 194 20.66 -15.83 3.05
N GLU A 195 21.72 -15.20 3.54
CA GLU A 195 22.70 -15.88 4.42
C GLU A 195 22.06 -16.26 5.75
N LEU A 196 21.23 -15.38 6.33
CA LEU A 196 20.46 -15.71 7.53
C LEU A 196 19.46 -16.84 7.28
N PHE A 197 18.85 -16.87 6.09
CA PHE A 197 17.91 -17.91 5.69
C PHE A 197 18.59 -19.28 5.61
N LYS A 198 19.80 -19.36 5.05
CA LYS A 198 20.57 -20.62 4.91
C LYS A 198 20.82 -21.31 6.26
N GLU A 199 21.00 -20.55 7.33
CA GLU A 199 21.23 -21.07 8.68
C GLU A 199 19.96 -21.54 9.40
N LEU A 200 18.77 -21.33 8.82
CA LEU A 200 17.52 -21.73 9.46
C LEU A 200 17.26 -23.24 9.33
N PRO A 201 16.65 -23.87 10.35
CA PRO A 201 16.17 -25.24 10.21
C PRO A 201 15.08 -25.31 9.14
N ILE A 202 14.89 -26.49 8.52
CA ILE A 202 13.85 -26.69 7.50
C ILE A 202 12.46 -26.34 8.05
N TYR A 203 12.15 -26.83 9.25
CA TYR A 203 10.88 -26.64 9.95
C TYR A 203 11.05 -25.80 11.22
N ASN A 204 9.94 -25.24 11.72
CA ASN A 204 9.94 -24.53 12.99
C ASN A 204 10.39 -25.44 14.13
N VAL A 205 11.22 -24.90 15.03
CA VAL A 205 11.63 -25.58 16.27
C VAL A 205 10.77 -25.06 17.41
N TYR A 206 10.13 -25.97 18.14
CA TYR A 206 9.21 -25.66 19.23
C TYR A 206 9.84 -25.97 20.58
N GLU A 207 9.59 -25.10 21.55
CA GLU A 207 9.91 -25.30 22.97
C GLU A 207 8.65 -24.94 23.78
N SER A 208 8.13 -25.91 24.54
CA SER A 208 6.91 -25.73 25.34
C SER A 208 5.73 -25.18 24.53
N ASN A 209 5.47 -25.75 23.35
CA ASN A 209 4.44 -25.33 22.39
C ASN A 209 4.57 -23.90 21.82
N LYS A 210 5.70 -23.23 22.06
CA LYS A 210 6.02 -21.93 21.44
C LYS A 210 7.11 -22.12 20.40
N ILE A 211 7.04 -21.34 19.32
CA ILE A 211 8.11 -21.33 18.32
C ILE A 211 9.34 -20.69 18.95
N LYS A 212 10.38 -21.48 19.16
CA LYS A 212 11.70 -21.03 19.60
C LYS A 212 12.49 -20.47 18.43
N GLN A 213 12.42 -21.14 17.29
CA GLN A 213 13.09 -20.73 16.05
C GLN A 213 12.18 -20.98 14.85
N VAL A 214 12.09 -19.98 13.98
CA VAL A 214 11.34 -20.07 12.73
C VAL A 214 12.17 -20.84 11.70
N GLY A 215 11.53 -21.77 10.98
CA GLY A 215 12.15 -22.55 9.92
C GLY A 215 11.96 -21.97 8.52
N LYS A 216 12.66 -22.56 7.55
CA LYS A 216 12.71 -22.13 6.14
C LYS A 216 11.33 -22.08 5.49
N PHE A 217 10.48 -23.10 5.69
CA PHE A 217 9.13 -23.09 5.11
C PHE A 217 8.28 -21.91 5.56
N GLU A 218 8.25 -21.65 6.88
CA GLU A 218 7.51 -20.53 7.45
C GLU A 218 8.05 -19.19 6.92
N VAL A 219 9.38 -19.06 6.78
CA VAL A 219 9.97 -17.87 6.16
C VAL A 219 9.57 -17.71 4.69
N LEU A 220 9.63 -18.78 3.89
CA LEU A 220 9.20 -18.74 2.49
C LEU A 220 7.72 -18.37 2.39
N ASN A 221 6.85 -18.98 3.19
CA ASN A 221 5.42 -18.65 3.23
C ASN A 221 5.18 -17.17 3.58
N ARG A 222 5.91 -16.65 4.58
CA ARG A 222 5.88 -15.22 4.92
C ARG A 222 6.32 -14.35 3.73
N ILE A 223 7.41 -14.70 3.06
CA ILE A 223 7.86 -13.99 1.85
C ILE A 223 6.76 -13.99 0.78
N LEU A 224 6.13 -15.13 0.50
CA LEU A 224 5.02 -15.24 -0.46
C LEU A 224 3.83 -14.36 -0.06
N ILE A 225 3.46 -14.33 1.23
CA ILE A 225 2.41 -13.45 1.77
C ILE A 225 2.75 -11.98 1.55
N GLY A 226 3.99 -11.58 1.85
CA GLY A 226 4.44 -10.19 1.69
C GLY A 226 4.64 -9.76 0.24
N LEU A 227 4.89 -10.71 -0.67
CA LEU A 227 4.99 -10.50 -2.12
C LEU A 227 3.64 -10.60 -2.84
N HIS A 228 2.58 -11.04 -2.15
CA HIS A 228 1.27 -11.23 -2.76
C HIS A 228 0.72 -9.93 -3.35
N ALA A 229 -0.04 -10.01 -4.45
CA ALA A 229 -0.67 -8.87 -5.12
C ALA A 229 -1.89 -8.31 -4.34
N ASN A 230 -1.69 -7.92 -3.08
CA ASN A 230 -2.72 -7.35 -2.22
C ASN A 230 -2.14 -6.44 -1.12
N ALA A 231 -2.90 -6.24 -0.05
CA ALA A 231 -2.54 -5.40 1.10
C ALA A 231 -1.88 -6.16 2.25
N MET A 232 -1.63 -7.48 2.10
CA MET A 232 -1.09 -8.32 3.16
C MET A 232 0.32 -7.89 3.53
N ARG A 233 0.67 -8.15 4.78
CA ARG A 233 1.96 -7.82 5.36
C ARG A 233 2.39 -8.95 6.27
N THR A 234 3.69 -9.16 6.37
CA THR A 234 4.25 -10.17 7.26
C THR A 234 5.50 -9.67 7.98
N ASP A 235 5.78 -10.24 9.14
CA ASP A 235 7.05 -10.07 9.83
C ASP A 235 8.13 -10.92 9.14
N LEU A 236 9.33 -10.34 8.96
CA LEU A 236 10.55 -11.04 8.51
C LEU A 236 11.75 -10.64 9.37
N LYS A 237 11.54 -10.43 10.67
CA LYS A 237 12.62 -10.03 11.59
C LYS A 237 13.72 -11.09 11.70
N VAL A 238 13.38 -12.36 11.50
CA VAL A 238 14.35 -13.47 11.44
C VAL A 238 15.39 -13.27 10.33
N LEU A 239 15.07 -12.52 9.29
CA LEU A 239 15.99 -12.13 8.22
C LEU A 239 16.57 -10.72 8.42
N GLY A 240 16.48 -10.15 9.63
CA GLY A 240 16.94 -8.78 9.92
C GLY A 240 16.00 -7.68 9.40
N ILE A 241 14.84 -8.01 8.83
CA ILE A 241 13.92 -7.03 8.25
C ILE A 241 12.97 -6.49 9.33
N LYS A 242 13.27 -5.29 9.84
CA LYS A 242 12.49 -4.64 10.92
C LYS A 242 11.08 -4.20 10.51
N VAL A 243 10.89 -3.84 9.24
CA VAL A 243 9.60 -3.37 8.71
C VAL A 243 8.89 -4.57 8.11
N ASN A 244 7.58 -4.72 8.37
CA ASN A 244 6.81 -5.82 7.80
C ASN A 244 6.87 -5.77 6.26
N LEU A 245 7.23 -6.88 5.62
CA LEU A 245 7.25 -6.99 4.17
C LEU A 245 5.84 -6.75 3.63
N GLY A 246 5.71 -5.96 2.57
CA GLY A 246 4.41 -5.50 2.03
C GLY A 246 3.91 -4.18 2.64
N GLN A 247 4.57 -3.64 3.68
CA GLN A 247 4.24 -2.32 4.23
C GLN A 247 4.78 -1.19 3.34
N MET A 248 4.07 -0.89 2.24
CA MET A 248 4.46 0.11 1.25
C MET A 248 3.89 1.50 1.55
N GLN A 249 4.17 2.03 2.75
CA GLN A 249 3.78 3.40 3.11
C GLN A 249 4.83 4.41 2.61
N VAL A 250 4.36 5.48 1.97
CA VAL A 250 5.19 6.59 1.51
C VAL A 250 4.99 7.79 2.42
N LYS A 251 6.03 8.15 3.18
CA LYS A 251 6.00 9.36 4.01
C LYS A 251 5.82 10.60 3.14
N GLY A 252 4.90 11.48 3.51
CA GLY A 252 4.62 12.72 2.77
C GLY A 252 3.64 12.55 1.59
N GLY A 253 3.07 11.35 1.42
CA GLY A 253 2.06 11.04 0.41
C GLY A 253 2.64 10.49 -0.89
N ILE A 254 1.79 9.80 -1.64
CA ILE A 254 2.13 9.23 -2.94
C ILE A 254 2.18 10.34 -3.99
N LYS A 255 3.35 10.48 -4.61
CA LYS A 255 3.59 11.34 -5.76
C LYS A 255 3.70 10.48 -7.01
N LEU A 256 3.24 11.01 -8.13
CA LEU A 256 3.29 10.38 -9.44
C LEU A 256 4.21 11.17 -10.37
N SER A 257 4.93 10.44 -11.23
CA SER A 257 5.60 11.06 -12.36
C SER A 257 4.57 11.58 -13.39
N PRO A 258 4.95 12.52 -14.27
CA PRO A 258 4.06 12.97 -15.36
C PRO A 258 3.61 11.84 -16.30
N ASP A 259 4.45 10.83 -16.49
CA ASP A 259 4.18 9.67 -17.36
C ASP A 259 3.50 8.50 -16.65
N ALA A 260 3.26 8.62 -15.34
CA ALA A 260 2.47 7.65 -14.59
C ALA A 260 1.10 7.47 -15.26
N LYS A 261 0.61 6.23 -15.26
CA LYS A 261 -0.64 5.84 -15.91
C LYS A 261 -1.65 5.38 -14.86
N LEU A 262 -2.84 5.97 -14.89
CA LEU A 262 -4.01 5.42 -14.22
C LEU A 262 -4.66 4.42 -15.17
N ILE A 263 -4.84 3.18 -14.70
CA ILE A 263 -5.39 2.09 -15.49
C ILE A 263 -6.82 1.82 -15.04
N TYR A 264 -7.78 2.15 -15.90
CA TYR A 264 -9.19 1.87 -15.69
C TYR A 264 -9.50 0.51 -16.31
N GLN A 265 -10.08 -0.39 -15.52
CA GLN A 265 -10.38 -1.75 -15.96
C GLN A 265 -11.87 -2.05 -15.77
N SER A 266 -12.44 -2.77 -16.73
CA SER A 266 -13.72 -3.45 -16.54
C SER A 266 -13.66 -4.48 -15.40
N PRO A 267 -14.79 -4.96 -14.84
CA PRO A 267 -14.78 -5.93 -13.76
C PRO A 267 -13.96 -7.19 -14.05
N THR A 268 -13.99 -7.68 -15.29
CA THR A 268 -13.20 -8.84 -15.73
C THR A 268 -11.75 -8.50 -16.08
N GLY A 269 -11.41 -7.21 -16.19
CA GLY A 269 -10.11 -6.73 -16.64
C GLY A 269 -9.85 -6.83 -18.14
N ILE A 270 -10.80 -7.37 -18.92
CA ILE A 270 -10.66 -7.61 -20.37
C ILE A 270 -10.52 -6.28 -21.11
N PHE A 271 -11.44 -5.35 -20.83
CA PHE A 271 -11.33 -3.98 -21.32
C PHE A 271 -10.53 -3.14 -20.35
N SER A 272 -9.55 -2.41 -20.87
CA SER A 272 -8.76 -1.46 -20.09
C SER A 272 -8.47 -0.19 -20.87
N ARG A 273 -8.38 0.93 -20.14
CA ARG A 273 -7.94 2.22 -20.64
C ARG A 273 -6.81 2.73 -19.75
N ALA A 274 -5.70 3.11 -20.36
CA ALA A 274 -4.61 3.77 -19.65
C ALA A 274 -4.64 5.27 -19.96
N VAL A 275 -4.58 6.10 -18.93
CA VAL A 275 -4.49 7.56 -19.08
C VAL A 275 -3.25 8.05 -18.36
N ARG A 276 -2.38 8.79 -19.06
CA ARG A 276 -1.19 9.38 -18.43
C ARG A 276 -1.62 10.57 -17.59
N VAL A 277 -0.94 10.74 -16.46
CA VAL A 277 -1.25 11.81 -15.52
C VAL A 277 -1.10 13.20 -16.13
N LYS A 278 -0.07 13.41 -16.95
CA LYS A 278 0.14 14.69 -17.65
C LYS A 278 -0.94 15.06 -18.67
N ASP A 279 -1.76 14.10 -19.10
CA ASP A 279 -2.83 14.32 -20.07
C ASP A 279 -4.18 14.63 -19.38
N LEU A 280 -4.23 14.64 -18.04
CA LEU A 280 -5.46 14.86 -17.25
C LEU A 280 -5.74 16.33 -16.90
N GLY A 281 -4.79 17.24 -17.16
CA GLY A 281 -4.93 18.67 -16.86
C GLY A 281 -3.71 19.51 -17.21
#